data_AF-A0A6J5H0H1-F1
#
_entry.id   AF-A0A6J5H0H1-F1
#
_cell.length_a   1.000
_cell.length_b   1.000
_cell.length_c   1.000
_cell.angle_alpha   90.00
_cell.angle_beta   90.00
_cell.angle_gamma   90.00
#
_symmetry.space_group_name_H-M   'P 1'
#
loop_
_entity.id
_entity.type
_entity.pdbx_description
1 polymer ?
#
loop_
_entity_poly.entity_id
_entity_poly.type
_entity_poly.pdbx_seq_one_letter_code
_entity_poly.pdbx_strand_id
1 'polypeptide(L)'
;MRNVYGDPSKIDAATLRRYVDFFYGEGTRAAIGKKVPTLDFSEVDTDVLKTLDVPALVLWDARNRWIPTAHAAEFASRIPRAKSVMDAGAHPPPSRRNSPHRNLASITSSSHR
;
A
#
# COMPACT_ATOMS: atom_id res chain seq x y z
N MET A 1 -1.20 -13.15 8.93
CA MET A 1 -0.24 -12.83 7.84
C MET A 1 -0.65 -13.32 6.46
N ARG A 2 -1.20 -14.52 6.27
CA ARG A 2 -1.67 -14.94 4.93
C ARG A 2 -2.81 -14.06 4.38
N ASN A 3 -3.71 -13.60 5.25
CA ASN A 3 -4.88 -12.80 4.85
C ASN A 3 -4.58 -11.38 4.33
N VAL A 4 -3.32 -10.91 4.41
CA VAL A 4 -2.93 -9.60 3.88
C VAL A 4 -2.66 -9.64 2.37
N TYR A 5 -2.57 -10.85 1.81
CA TYR A 5 -2.39 -11.06 0.37
C TYR A 5 -3.75 -11.33 -0.26
N GLY A 6 -4.01 -10.71 -1.43
CA GLY A 6 -5.18 -11.04 -2.24
C GLY A 6 -5.19 -12.47 -2.79
N ASP A 7 -4.06 -13.17 -2.72
CA ASP A 7 -3.92 -14.60 -3.00
C ASP A 7 -2.91 -15.24 -2.02
N PRO A 8 -3.38 -16.05 -1.06
CA PRO A 8 -2.53 -16.70 -0.06
C PRO A 8 -1.50 -17.68 -0.62
N SER A 9 -1.67 -18.17 -1.85
CA SER A 9 -0.70 -19.09 -2.49
C SER A 9 0.57 -18.39 -2.95
N LYS A 10 0.56 -17.04 -3.00
CA LYS A 10 1.68 -16.23 -3.49
C LYS A 10 2.75 -15.90 -2.45
N ILE A 11 2.62 -16.42 -1.21
CA ILE A 11 3.65 -16.28 -0.18
C ILE A 11 4.35 -17.62 0.04
N ASP A 12 5.65 -17.68 -0.27
CA ASP A 12 6.47 -18.85 0.05
C ASP A 12 6.83 -18.91 1.55
N ALA A 13 7.27 -20.09 1.98
CA ALA A 13 7.61 -20.34 3.39
C ALA A 13 8.77 -19.45 3.88
N ALA A 14 9.75 -19.15 3.04
CA ALA A 14 10.90 -18.32 3.39
C ALA A 14 10.50 -16.85 3.63
N THR A 15 9.56 -16.33 2.83
CA THR A 15 9.01 -14.98 2.97
C THR A 15 8.13 -14.90 4.20
N LEU A 16 7.27 -15.89 4.43
CA LEU A 16 6.50 -15.96 5.66
C LEU A 16 7.42 -15.98 6.90
N ARG A 17 8.49 -16.78 6.86
CA ARG A 17 9.44 -16.88 7.97
C ARG A 17 10.11 -15.54 8.26
N ARG A 18 10.58 -14.83 7.23
CA ARG A 18 11.15 -13.47 7.38
C ARG A 18 10.17 -12.49 8.04
N TYR A 19 8.89 -12.55 7.69
CA TYR A 19 7.88 -11.72 8.34
C TYR A 19 7.67 -12.11 9.80
N VAL A 20 7.60 -13.40 10.11
CA VAL A 20 7.51 -13.84 11.51
C VAL A 20 8.73 -13.36 12.29
N ASP A 21 9.94 -13.58 11.78
CA ASP A 21 11.17 -13.17 12.47
C ASP A 21 11.21 -11.65 12.69
N PHE A 22 10.76 -10.84 11.73
CA PHE A 22 10.65 -9.39 11.89
C PHE A 22 9.71 -8.98 13.04
N PHE A 23 8.50 -9.55 13.10
CA PHE A 23 7.51 -9.22 14.12
C PHE A 23 7.86 -9.79 15.51
N TYR A 24 8.68 -10.83 15.56
CA TYR A 24 9.14 -11.48 16.79
C TYR A 24 10.57 -11.09 17.18
N GLY A 25 11.20 -10.18 16.43
CA GLY A 25 12.49 -9.60 16.76
C GLY A 25 12.48 -8.97 18.16
N GLU A 26 13.62 -9.04 18.82
CA GLU A 26 13.80 -8.46 20.15
C GLU A 26 13.43 -6.97 20.14
N GLY A 27 12.63 -6.52 21.10
CA GLY A 27 12.16 -5.14 21.19
C GLY A 27 11.04 -4.74 20.21
N THR A 28 10.77 -5.49 19.14
CA THR A 28 9.74 -5.14 18.15
C THR A 28 8.35 -5.07 18.77
N ARG A 29 7.98 -6.03 19.63
CA ARG A 29 6.67 -6.03 20.32
C ARG A 29 6.47 -4.82 21.23
N ALA A 30 7.51 -4.46 21.99
CA ALA A 30 7.46 -3.29 22.88
C ALA A 30 7.36 -1.99 22.07
N ALA A 31 8.06 -1.89 20.95
CA ALA A 31 7.97 -0.74 20.05
C ALA A 31 6.57 -0.61 19.41
N ILE A 32 5.97 -1.72 18.95
CA ILE A 32 4.60 -1.74 18.43
C ILE A 32 3.61 -1.30 19.51
N GLY A 33 3.72 -1.83 20.73
CA GLY A 33 2.85 -1.48 21.86
C GLY A 33 2.92 0.00 22.23
N LYS A 34 4.07 0.66 22.04
CA LYS A 34 4.22 2.11 22.24
C LYS A 34 3.63 2.94 21.11
N LYS A 35 3.66 2.46 19.86
CA LYS A 35 3.20 3.20 18.68
C LYS A 35 1.70 3.09 18.40
N VAL A 36 1.07 1.95 18.65
CA VAL A 36 -0.35 1.76 18.36
C VAL A 36 -1.26 2.76 19.08
N PRO A 37 -1.06 3.06 20.38
CA PRO A 37 -1.88 4.04 21.10
C PRO A 37 -1.70 5.49 20.62
N THR A 38 -0.62 5.81 19.90
CA THR A 38 -0.37 7.15 19.35
C THR A 38 -0.99 7.34 17.96
N LEU A 39 -1.59 6.30 17.38
CA LEU A 39 -2.28 6.40 16.10
C LEU A 39 -3.68 6.97 16.32
N ASP A 40 -3.78 8.29 16.32
CA ASP A 40 -5.06 8.98 16.24
C ASP A 40 -5.33 9.39 14.78
N PHE A 41 -6.37 8.81 14.19
CA PHE A 41 -6.77 9.11 12.83
C PHE A 41 -7.92 10.13 12.76
N SER A 42 -8.47 10.54 13.91
CA SER A 42 -9.59 11.49 13.96
C SER A 42 -9.18 12.90 13.57
N GLU A 43 -7.90 13.25 13.74
CA GLU A 43 -7.36 14.58 13.42
C GLU A 43 -6.57 14.62 12.09
N VAL A 44 -6.55 13.52 11.32
CA VAL A 44 -5.82 13.51 10.04
C VAL A 44 -6.57 14.34 9.02
N ASP A 45 -6.10 15.56 8.76
CA ASP A 45 -6.61 16.39 7.68
C ASP A 45 -6.21 15.82 6.32
N THR A 46 -7.19 15.25 5.63
CA THR A 46 -7.01 14.69 4.28
C THR A 46 -7.17 15.74 3.18
N ASP A 47 -7.61 16.95 3.49
CA ASP A 47 -7.75 18.03 2.50
C ASP A 47 -6.40 18.59 2.06
N VAL A 48 -5.32 18.35 2.82
CA VAL A 48 -3.95 18.62 2.39
C VAL A 48 -3.62 17.94 1.04
N LEU A 49 -4.25 16.81 0.72
CA LEU A 49 -4.07 16.12 -0.57
C LEU A 49 -4.48 16.99 -1.77
N LYS A 50 -5.41 17.93 -1.58
CA LYS A 50 -5.85 18.88 -2.62
C LYS A 50 -4.75 19.87 -3.00
N THR A 51 -3.75 20.06 -2.14
CA THR A 51 -2.62 20.97 -2.37
C THR A 51 -1.51 20.35 -3.21
N LEU A 52 -1.57 19.04 -3.48
CA LEU A 52 -0.55 18.33 -4.24
C LEU A 52 -0.67 18.64 -5.75
N ASP A 53 0.13 19.59 -6.23
CA ASP A 53 0.27 19.91 -7.66
C ASP A 53 1.41 19.11 -8.33
N VAL A 54 1.37 17.79 -8.16
CA VAL A 54 2.30 16.86 -8.82
C VAL A 54 1.54 15.70 -9.45
N PRO A 55 1.99 15.15 -10.58
CA PRO A 55 1.42 13.92 -11.11
C PRO A 55 1.53 12.79 -10.09
N ALA A 56 0.40 12.20 -9.72
CA ALA A 56 0.32 11.12 -8.74
C ALA A 56 -0.31 9.87 -9.36
N LEU A 57 0.16 8.70 -8.93
CA LEU A 57 -0.43 7.41 -9.30
C LEU A 57 -0.90 6.70 -8.03
N VAL A 58 -2.21 6.51 -7.92
CA VAL A 58 -2.85 5.70 -6.89
C VAL A 58 -2.92 4.26 -7.40
N LEU A 59 -2.03 3.41 -6.89
CA LEU A 59 -2.01 1.98 -7.22
C LEU A 59 -2.75 1.19 -6.13
N TRP A 60 -3.73 0.39 -6.53
CA TRP A 60 -4.52 -0.41 -5.59
C TRP A 60 -4.65 -1.86 -6.05
N ASP A 61 -4.64 -2.81 -5.11
CA ASP A 61 -4.93 -4.21 -5.42
C ASP A 61 -6.45 -4.45 -5.35
N ALA A 62 -7.04 -4.87 -6.46
CA ALA A 62 -8.46 -5.20 -6.54
C ALA A 62 -8.86 -6.38 -5.62
N ARG A 63 -7.90 -7.19 -5.18
CA ARG A 63 -8.09 -8.32 -4.26
C ARG A 63 -7.71 -7.99 -2.81
N ASN A 64 -7.44 -6.72 -2.48
CA ASN A 64 -7.14 -6.31 -1.12
C ASN A 64 -8.38 -6.54 -0.21
N ARG A 65 -8.22 -7.37 0.82
CA ARG A 65 -9.30 -7.68 1.79
C ARG A 65 -9.25 -6.82 3.05
N TRP A 66 -8.18 -6.06 3.25
CA TRP A 66 -7.92 -5.29 4.47
C TRP A 66 -8.28 -3.82 4.30
N ILE A 67 -8.08 -3.26 3.11
CA ILE A 67 -8.34 -1.85 2.83
C ILE A 67 -9.31 -1.75 1.65
N PRO A 68 -10.52 -1.18 1.85
CA PRO A 68 -11.54 -1.08 0.81
C PRO A 68 -11.03 -0.45 -0.49
N THR A 69 -11.42 -1.03 -1.62
CA THR A 69 -11.07 -0.51 -2.95
C THR A 69 -11.67 0.87 -3.22
N ALA A 70 -12.75 1.24 -2.51
CA ALA A 70 -13.35 2.58 -2.57
C ALA A 70 -12.35 3.70 -2.26
N HIS A 71 -11.34 3.44 -1.41
CA HIS A 71 -10.34 4.45 -1.08
C HIS A 71 -9.46 4.80 -2.27
N ALA A 72 -9.23 3.90 -3.22
CA ALA A 72 -8.46 4.23 -4.43
C ALA A 72 -9.13 5.37 -5.23
N ALA A 73 -10.47 5.33 -5.32
CA ALA A 73 -11.24 6.39 -5.98
C ALA A 73 -11.25 7.68 -5.14
N GLU A 74 -11.31 7.57 -3.82
CA GLU A 74 -11.25 8.71 -2.91
C GLU A 74 -9.90 9.46 -2.99
N PHE A 75 -8.78 8.74 -3.04
CA PHE A 75 -7.47 9.38 -3.24
C PHE A 75 -7.38 10.05 -4.61
N ALA A 76 -7.89 9.41 -5.66
CA ALA A 76 -7.87 9.96 -7.01
C ALA A 76 -8.78 11.19 -7.16
N SER A 77 -9.87 11.31 -6.39
CA SER A 77 -10.74 12.48 -6.44
C SER A 77 -10.20 13.66 -5.64
N ARG A 78 -9.39 13.42 -4.59
CA ARG A 78 -8.82 14.47 -3.75
C ARG A 78 -7.52 15.06 -4.28
N ILE A 79 -6.75 14.30 -5.07
CA ILE A 79 -5.48 14.76 -5.62
C ILE A 79 -5.71 15.25 -7.07
N PRO A 80 -5.50 16.55 -7.39
CA PRO A 80 -5.92 17.14 -8.67
C PRO A 80 -5.37 16.44 -9.92
N ARG A 81 -4.15 15.93 -9.85
CA ARG A 81 -3.45 15.26 -10.97
C ARG A 81 -3.26 13.77 -10.77
N ALA A 82 -4.06 13.15 -9.91
CA ALA A 82 -3.97 11.72 -9.68
C ALA A 82 -4.63 10.91 -10.80
N LYS A 83 -4.00 9.77 -11.11
CA LYS A 83 -4.63 8.67 -11.83
C LYS A 83 -4.71 7.47 -10.89
N SER A 84 -5.81 6.71 -10.95
CA SER A 84 -5.93 5.44 -10.24
C SER A 84 -5.75 4.27 -11.19
N VAL A 85 -5.04 3.25 -10.73
CA VAL A 85 -4.87 1.97 -11.44
C VAL A 85 -5.19 0.85 -10.45
N MET A 86 -6.16 0.02 -10.83
CA MET A 86 -6.47 -1.24 -10.14
C MET A 86 -5.58 -2.34 -10.71
N ASP A 87 -4.62 -2.82 -9.92
CA ASP A 87 -3.86 -4.01 -10.24
C ASP A 87 -4.64 -5.25 -9.77
N ALA A 88 -4.86 -6.19 -10.68
CA ALA A 88 -5.42 -7.50 -10.33
C ALA A 88 -4.37 -8.44 -9.70
N GLY A 89 -3.13 -7.98 -9.59
CA GLY A 89 -1.96 -8.72 -9.18
C GLY A 89 -1.46 -8.35 -7.79
N ALA A 90 -2.10 -8.92 -6.76
CA ALA A 90 -1.55 -9.23 -5.44
C ALA A 90 -0.69 -8.13 -4.81
N HIS A 91 -1.29 -7.44 -3.84
CA HIS A 91 -0.66 -6.57 -2.86
C HIS A 91 0.73 -7.12 -2.55
N PRO A 92 1.81 -6.51 -3.10
CA PRO A 92 3.13 -6.89 -2.69
C PRO A 92 3.17 -6.53 -1.22
N PRO A 93 3.64 -7.44 -0.36
CA PRO A 93 3.83 -7.10 1.02
C PRO A 93 4.94 -6.03 1.06
N PRO A 94 4.98 -5.12 2.04
CA PRO A 94 5.89 -3.97 2.05
C PRO A 94 7.38 -4.33 1.87
N SER A 95 7.78 -5.59 2.11
CA SER A 95 9.13 -6.11 1.87
C SER A 95 9.41 -6.69 0.48
N ARG A 96 8.39 -6.96 -0.35
CA ARG A 96 8.61 -7.41 -1.72
C ARG A 96 8.93 -6.17 -2.53
N ARG A 97 10.20 -6.05 -2.93
CA ARG A 97 10.67 -5.09 -3.94
C ARG A 97 9.60 -4.98 -5.02
N ASN A 98 8.91 -3.83 -5.04
CA ASN A 98 7.91 -3.50 -6.06
C ASN A 98 8.47 -3.90 -7.42
N SER A 99 7.77 -4.72 -8.20
CA SER A 99 8.20 -5.10 -9.55
C SER A 99 8.42 -3.82 -10.36
N PRO A 100 9.67 -3.34 -10.54
CA PRO A 100 9.91 -1.98 -11.02
C PRO A 100 9.36 -1.82 -12.43
N HIS A 101 9.52 -2.86 -13.25
CA HIS A 101 9.14 -2.87 -14.65
C HIS A 101 7.64 -2.68 -14.92
N ARG A 102 6.75 -3.10 -14.01
CA ARG A 102 5.30 -2.98 -14.22
C ARG A 102 4.78 -1.60 -13.77
N ASN A 103 5.31 -1.08 -12.68
CA ASN A 103 4.99 0.27 -12.21
C ASN A 103 5.59 1.34 -13.15
N LEU A 104 6.78 1.09 -13.68
CA LEU A 104 7.41 1.97 -14.66
C LEU A 104 6.57 2.06 -15.94
N ALA A 105 6.02 0.96 -16.47
CA ALA A 105 5.15 1.03 -17.66
C ALA A 105 3.93 1.95 -17.44
N SER A 106 3.26 1.85 -16.29
CA SER A 106 2.14 2.73 -15.94
C SER A 106 2.58 4.19 -15.77
N ILE A 107 3.78 4.44 -15.23
CA ILE A 107 4.34 5.79 -15.08
C ILE A 107 4.76 6.37 -16.45
N THR A 108 5.42 5.59 -17.31
CA THR A 108 5.89 6.03 -18.63
C THR A 108 4.73 6.31 -19.59
N SER A 109 3.66 5.51 -19.56
CA SER A 109 2.41 5.78 -20.30
C SER A 109 1.65 7.00 -19.78
N SER A 110 1.89 7.41 -18.53
CA SER A 110 1.27 8.58 -17.91
C SER A 110 2.01 9.89 -18.24
N SER A 111 3.28 9.82 -18.63
CA SER A 111 4.15 10.97 -18.92
C SER A 111 4.17 11.41 -20.39
N HIS A 112 3.48 10.69 -21.29
CA HIS A 112 3.44 10.94 -22.73
C HIS A 112 2.08 11.48 -23.24
N ARG A 113 1.26 12.05 -22.35
CA ARG A 113 -0.05 12.59 -22.74
C ARG A 113 -0.40 13.85 -21.97
#